data_AF-A0A7S4I485-F1
#
_entry.id   AF-A0A7S4I485-F1
#
_cell.length_a   1.000
_cell.length_b   1.000
_cell.length_c   1.000
_cell.angle_alpha   90.00
_cell.angle_beta   90.00
_cell.angle_gamma   90.00
#
_symmetry.space_group_name_H-M   'P 1'
#
loop_
_entity.id
_entity.type
_entity.pdbx_description
1 polymer ?
#
loop_
_entity_poly.entity_id
_entity_poly.type
_entity_poly.pdbx_seq_one_letter_code
_entity_poly.pdbx_strand_id
1 'polypeptide(L)'
;MGYWGQLIYIFFPIPVFCLVLLSLAWPRSLERAGSRLVSKIFFTEIRAGPFHVKLLYLFFAISLLVFVGTVRALGAGPAPCRTCVVAGETLWYGKAMKFRAERNFWLSLFNVILWMLVWVIHHDRMQILKLKDRLSELEATATADGSEKETPADKATSEEVKEKSDEAKKAD
;
A
#
# COMPACT_ATOMS: atom_id res chain seq x y z
N MET A 1 31.93 -4.58 11.69
CA MET A 1 30.47 -4.88 11.72
C MET A 1 30.10 -5.49 10.38
N GLY A 2 29.46 -6.67 10.37
CA GLY A 2 29.17 -7.38 9.12
C GLY A 2 28.19 -6.64 8.22
N TYR A 3 28.28 -6.88 6.91
CA TYR A 3 27.39 -6.35 5.85
C TYR A 3 25.89 -6.44 6.20
N TRP A 4 25.51 -7.42 7.03
CA TRP A 4 24.15 -7.62 7.53
C TRP A 4 23.58 -6.39 8.27
N GLY A 5 24.38 -5.74 9.12
CA GLY A 5 23.91 -4.56 9.86
C GLY A 5 23.58 -3.40 8.91
N GLN A 6 24.45 -3.16 7.92
CA GLN A 6 24.25 -2.12 6.91
C GLN A 6 23.01 -2.40 6.06
N LEU A 7 22.79 -3.66 5.65
CA LEU A 7 21.59 -4.05 4.92
C LEU A 7 20.31 -3.70 5.69
N ILE A 8 20.23 -3.97 6.99
CA ILE A 8 19.03 -3.64 7.75
C ILE A 8 18.82 -2.15 7.94
N TYR A 9 19.89 -1.40 8.22
CA TYR A 9 19.78 0.06 8.34
C TYR A 9 19.26 0.72 7.06
N ILE A 10 19.52 0.12 5.89
CA ILE A 10 19.06 0.64 4.61
C ILE A 10 17.65 0.11 4.29
N PHE A 11 17.40 -1.19 4.46
CA PHE A 11 16.17 -1.83 3.99
C PHE A 11 14.98 -1.69 4.94
N PHE A 12 15.21 -1.54 6.24
CA PHE A 12 14.14 -1.44 7.24
C PHE A 12 13.38 -0.11 7.28
N PRO A 13 14.02 1.08 7.19
CA PRO A 13 13.28 2.35 7.29
C PRO A 13 12.38 2.60 6.08
N ILE A 14 12.73 2.06 4.91
CA ILE A 14 11.99 2.25 3.67
C ILE A 14 10.54 1.73 3.77
N PRO A 15 10.26 0.45 4.07
CA PRO A 15 8.90 -0.05 4.18
C PRO A 15 8.15 0.57 5.36
N VAL A 16 8.82 0.89 6.47
CA VAL A 16 8.18 1.61 7.60
C VAL A 16 7.70 2.99 7.15
N PHE A 17 8.54 3.74 6.45
CA PHE A 17 8.18 5.04 5.90
C PHE A 17 7.01 4.93 4.90
N CYS A 18 7.02 3.92 4.03
CA CYS A 18 5.92 3.64 3.11
C CYS A 18 4.61 3.34 3.85
N LEU A 19 4.66 2.52 4.89
CA LEU A 19 3.48 2.20 5.69
C LEU A 19 2.92 3.46 6.36
N VAL A 20 3.77 4.30 6.95
CA VAL A 20 3.35 5.58 7.54
C VAL A 20 2.68 6.47 6.50
N LEU A 21 3.27 6.61 5.32
CA LEU A 21 2.69 7.39 4.22
C LEU A 21 1.33 6.84 3.75
N LEU A 22 1.17 5.52 3.73
CA LEU A 22 -0.05 4.84 3.28
C LEU A 22 -1.15 4.75 4.36
N SER A 23 -0.77 4.75 5.65
CA SER A 23 -1.68 4.60 6.78
C SER A 23 -2.29 5.92 7.23
N LEU A 24 -1.58 7.03 7.04
CA LEU A 24 -2.08 8.34 7.44
C LEU A 24 -3.29 8.75 6.59
N ALA A 25 -4.35 9.23 7.25
CA ALA A 25 -5.53 9.79 6.60
C ALA A 25 -5.24 11.24 6.17
N TRP A 26 -4.56 11.40 5.04
CA TRP A 26 -4.27 12.71 4.46
C TRP A 26 -5.50 13.30 3.74
N PRO A 27 -5.61 14.64 3.60
CA PRO A 27 -6.63 15.24 2.75
C PRO A 27 -6.48 14.75 1.31
N ARG A 28 -7.59 14.64 0.58
CA ARG A 28 -7.71 13.94 -0.73
C ARG A 28 -6.59 14.27 -1.72
N SER A 29 -6.15 15.53 -1.78
CA SER A 29 -5.07 15.97 -2.65
C SER A 29 -3.72 15.37 -2.29
N LEU A 30 -3.39 15.33 -0.99
CA LEU A 30 -2.16 14.76 -0.47
C LEU A 30 -2.17 13.23 -0.52
N GLU A 31 -3.34 12.59 -0.34
CA GLU A 31 -3.49 11.14 -0.54
C GLU A 31 -3.13 10.74 -1.98
N ARG A 32 -3.62 11.47 -2.98
CA ARG A 32 -3.28 11.23 -4.40
C ARG A 32 -1.80 11.50 -4.69
N ALA A 33 -1.23 12.56 -4.12
CA ALA A 33 0.18 12.90 -4.34
C ALA A 33 1.11 11.85 -3.71
N GLY A 34 0.83 11.46 -2.47
CA GLY A 34 1.58 10.44 -1.74
C GLY A 34 1.48 9.07 -2.41
N SER A 35 0.28 8.64 -2.80
CA SER A 35 0.10 7.37 -3.51
C SER A 35 0.81 7.36 -4.85
N ARG A 36 0.78 8.46 -5.62
CA ARG A 36 1.56 8.59 -6.87
C ARG A 36 3.07 8.55 -6.62
N LEU A 37 3.56 9.21 -5.58
CA LEU A 37 4.98 9.22 -5.24
C LEU A 37 5.47 7.80 -4.89
N VAL A 38 4.76 7.12 -3.99
CA VAL A 38 5.04 5.73 -3.62
C VAL A 38 4.93 4.83 -4.85
N SER A 39 3.89 5.00 -5.67
CA SER A 39 3.74 4.22 -6.89
C SER A 39 4.89 4.46 -7.88
N LYS A 40 5.36 5.71 -8.02
CA LYS A 40 6.46 6.06 -8.93
C LYS A 40 7.81 5.55 -8.44
N ILE A 41 8.05 5.52 -7.13
CA ILE A 41 9.34 5.09 -6.57
C ILE A 41 9.41 3.56 -6.52
N PHE A 42 8.36 2.86 -6.08
CA PHE A 42 8.41 1.42 -5.84
C PHE A 42 7.91 0.58 -7.01
N PHE A 43 7.07 1.14 -7.86
CA PHE A 43 6.52 0.45 -9.02
C PHE A 43 7.11 0.98 -10.33
N THR A 44 8.23 1.69 -10.26
CA THR A 44 9.10 1.89 -11.42
C THR A 44 9.48 0.53 -11.97
N GLU A 45 9.13 0.33 -13.24
CA GLU A 45 9.51 -0.85 -13.98
C GLU A 45 10.98 -0.73 -14.34
N ILE A 46 11.82 -1.59 -13.76
CA ILE A 46 13.18 -1.72 -14.22
C ILE A 46 13.11 -2.56 -15.50
N ARG A 47 13.46 -1.95 -16.63
CA ARG A 47 13.57 -2.63 -17.92
C ARG A 47 15.00 -3.12 -18.08
N ALA A 48 15.18 -4.43 -18.01
CA ALA A 48 16.47 -5.09 -18.27
C ALA A 48 16.29 -6.08 -19.43
N GLY A 49 16.31 -5.56 -20.66
CA GLY A 49 16.06 -6.34 -21.87
C GLY A 49 14.61 -6.85 -21.93
N PRO A 50 14.37 -8.17 -22.12
CA PRO A 50 13.01 -8.73 -22.17
C PRO A 50 12.34 -8.84 -20.79
N PHE A 51 13.08 -8.57 -19.71
CA PHE A 51 12.56 -8.69 -18.35
C PHE A 51 11.99 -7.37 -17.85
N HIS A 52 10.72 -7.41 -17.45
CA HIS A 52 10.01 -6.30 -16.81
C HIS A 52 9.70 -6.69 -15.36
N VAL A 53 10.51 -6.20 -14.42
CA VAL A 53 10.31 -6.45 -13.00
C VAL A 53 10.10 -5.13 -12.28
N LYS A 54 9.02 -5.05 -11.50
CA LYS A 54 8.76 -3.90 -10.63
C LYS A 54 9.76 -3.89 -9.49
N LEU A 55 10.31 -2.72 -9.18
CA LEU A 55 11.32 -2.56 -8.13
C LEU A 55 10.86 -3.13 -6.77
N LEU A 56 9.57 -3.06 -6.45
CA LEU A 56 8.98 -3.69 -5.26
C LEU A 56 9.30 -5.19 -5.16
N TYR A 57 9.14 -5.94 -6.26
CA TYR A 57 9.42 -7.39 -6.26
C TYR A 57 10.91 -7.68 -6.08
N LEU A 58 11.78 -6.79 -6.55
CA LEU A 58 13.22 -6.88 -6.30
C LEU A 58 13.52 -6.73 -4.80
N PHE A 59 12.98 -5.70 -4.15
CA PHE A 59 13.14 -5.50 -2.71
C PHE A 59 12.57 -6.65 -1.89
N PHE A 60 11.41 -7.17 -2.29
CA PHE A 60 10.80 -8.34 -1.66
C PHE A 60 11.67 -9.59 -1.83
N ALA A 61 12.16 -9.86 -3.04
CA ALA A 61 13.02 -11.01 -3.32
C ALA A 61 14.35 -10.93 -2.55
N ILE A 62 14.99 -9.76 -2.49
CA ILE A 62 16.19 -9.54 -1.69
C ILE A 62 15.90 -9.78 -0.20
N SER A 63 14.78 -9.26 0.30
CA SER A 63 14.37 -9.46 1.71
C SER A 63 14.13 -10.94 2.02
N LEU A 64 13.50 -11.67 1.10
CA LEU A 64 13.27 -13.11 1.22
C LEU A 64 14.59 -13.88 1.17
N LEU A 65 15.53 -13.50 0.30
CA LEU A 65 16.86 -14.09 0.21
C LEU A 65 17.64 -13.91 1.52
N VAL A 66 17.60 -12.70 2.11
CA VAL A 66 18.20 -12.42 3.42
C VAL A 66 17.54 -13.28 4.51
N PHE A 67 16.21 -13.38 4.51
CA PHE A 67 15.48 -14.22 5.45
C PHE A 67 15.89 -15.70 5.35
N VAL A 68 15.91 -16.27 4.15
CA VAL A 68 16.36 -17.65 3.91
C VAL A 68 17.82 -17.83 4.36
N GLY A 69 18.69 -16.84 4.12
CA GLY A 69 20.05 -16.83 4.63
C GLY A 69 20.12 -16.89 6.15
N THR A 70 19.27 -16.13 6.86
CA THR A 70 19.19 -16.17 8.33
C THR A 70 18.64 -17.49 8.86
N VAL A 71 17.66 -18.10 8.19
CA VAL A 71 17.11 -19.41 8.55
C VAL A 71 18.19 -20.49 8.40
N ARG A 72 18.96 -20.47 7.30
CA ARG A 72 20.09 -21.39 7.12
C ARG A 72 21.17 -21.19 8.19
N ALA A 73 21.51 -19.95 8.53
CA ALA A 73 22.49 -19.66 9.57
C ALA A 73 22.04 -20.14 10.96
N LEU A 74 20.74 -20.02 11.26
CA LEU A 74 20.16 -20.52 12.52
C LEU A 74 20.18 -22.06 12.58
N GLY A 75 19.89 -22.73 11.46
CA GLY A 75 19.88 -24.20 11.35
C GLY A 75 21.26 -24.84 11.28
N ALA A 76 22.27 -24.14 10.75
CA ALA A 76 23.63 -24.69 10.59
C ALA A 76 24.27 -25.02 11.95
N GLY A 77 23.95 -24.27 13.00
CA GLY A 77 24.50 -24.43 14.34
C GLY A 77 26.05 -24.40 14.39
N PRO A 78 26.65 -24.27 15.57
CA PRO A 78 28.03 -24.69 15.71
C PRO A 78 28.06 -26.21 15.54
N ALA A 79 28.77 -26.72 14.52
CA ALA A 79 28.99 -28.15 14.37
C ALA A 79 29.58 -28.68 15.69
N PRO A 80 28.98 -29.71 16.32
CA PRO A 80 29.47 -30.20 17.60
C PRO A 80 30.87 -30.77 17.38
N CYS A 81 31.90 -30.05 17.81
CA CYS A 81 33.25 -30.60 17.84
C CYS A 81 33.30 -31.65 18.95
N ARG A 82 33.10 -32.91 18.58
CA ARG A 82 33.02 -34.05 19.51
C ARG A 82 34.30 -34.29 20.30
N THR A 83 35.43 -33.73 19.86
CA THR A 83 36.77 -33.94 20.45
C THR A 83 37.42 -32.67 21.01
N CYS A 84 36.78 -31.51 20.88
CA CYS A 84 37.34 -30.27 21.41
C CYS A 84 37.01 -30.17 22.90
N VAL A 85 38.02 -30.03 23.76
CA VAL A 85 37.83 -29.61 25.15
C VAL A 85 37.33 -28.16 25.12
N VAL A 86 36.02 -27.99 25.29
CA VAL A 86 35.34 -26.70 25.22
C VAL A 86 35.73 -25.90 26.47
N ALA A 87 36.74 -25.04 26.36
CA ALA A 87 37.06 -24.06 27.41
C ALA A 87 35.80 -23.23 27.72
N GLY A 88 35.51 -22.95 29.00
CA GLY A 88 34.26 -22.27 29.41
C GLY A 88 33.97 -20.95 28.67
N GLU A 89 35.00 -20.26 28.19
CA GLU A 89 34.89 -19.06 27.34
C GLU A 89 34.17 -19.31 26.01
N THR A 90 34.31 -20.50 25.43
CA THR A 90 33.67 -20.86 24.15
C THR A 90 32.17 -21.15 24.30
N LEU A 91 31.70 -21.52 25.51
CA LEU A 91 30.27 -21.70 25.78
C LEU A 91 29.50 -20.37 25.74
N TRP A 92 30.06 -19.32 26.34
CA TRP A 92 29.46 -17.98 26.31
C TRP A 92 29.43 -17.40 24.90
N TYR A 93 30.51 -17.61 24.15
CA TYR A 93 30.57 -17.20 22.75
C TYR A 93 29.53 -17.91 21.89
N GLY A 94 29.35 -19.23 22.07
CA GLY A 94 28.32 -20.01 21.38
C GLY A 94 26.90 -19.51 21.68
N LYS A 95 26.58 -19.27 22.96
CA LYS A 95 25.30 -18.67 23.37
C LYS A 95 25.11 -17.28 22.74
N ALA A 96 26.12 -16.43 22.77
CA ALA A 96 26.05 -15.10 22.18
C ALA A 96 25.81 -15.14 20.65
N MET A 97 26.43 -16.08 19.93
CA MET A 97 26.20 -16.27 18.50
C MET A 97 24.78 -16.76 18.20
N LYS A 98 24.24 -17.67 19.01
CA LYS A 98 22.85 -18.11 18.90
C LYS A 98 21.87 -16.94 19.07
N PHE A 99 22.02 -16.14 20.12
CA PHE A 99 21.16 -14.96 20.33
C PHE A 99 21.26 -13.94 19.18
N ARG A 100 22.46 -13.73 18.61
CA ARG A 100 22.61 -12.87 17.42
C ARG A 100 21.86 -13.44 16.22
N ALA A 101 21.96 -14.75 15.97
CA ALA A 101 21.27 -15.41 14.88
C ALA A 101 19.74 -15.33 15.04
N GLU A 102 19.21 -15.56 16.24
CA GLU A 102 17.79 -15.43 16.57
C GLU A 102 17.29 -14.00 16.35
N ARG A 103 17.99 -13.00 16.89
CA ARG A 103 17.64 -11.59 16.65
C ARG A 103 17.63 -11.26 15.15
N ASN A 104 18.62 -11.77 14.42
CA ASN A 104 18.73 -11.52 12.99
C ASN A 104 17.58 -12.18 12.20
N PHE A 105 17.15 -13.37 12.62
CA PHE A 105 15.97 -14.05 12.09
C PHE A 105 14.68 -13.24 12.33
N TRP A 106 14.47 -12.73 13.55
CA TRP A 106 13.28 -11.92 13.85
C TRP A 106 13.24 -10.62 13.03
N LEU A 107 14.39 -9.96 12.86
CA LEU A 107 14.48 -8.74 12.07
C LEU A 107 14.24 -8.98 10.58
N SER A 108 14.77 -10.07 10.01
CA SER A 108 14.52 -10.42 8.61
C SER A 108 13.08 -10.85 8.37
N LEU A 109 12.49 -11.62 9.30
CA LEU A 109 11.07 -11.99 9.27
C LEU A 109 10.17 -10.75 9.31
N PHE A 110 10.40 -9.84 10.24
CA PHE A 110 9.63 -8.61 10.35
C PHE A 110 9.75 -7.77 9.08
N ASN A 111 10.95 -7.66 8.49
CA ASN A 111 11.15 -6.95 7.24
C ASN A 111 10.34 -7.57 6.07
N VAL A 112 10.31 -8.90 5.94
CA VAL A 112 9.48 -9.57 4.93
C VAL A 112 7.99 -9.28 5.16
N ILE A 113 7.53 -9.33 6.41
CA ILE A 113 6.14 -9.01 6.78
C ILE A 113 5.82 -7.55 6.43
N LEU A 114 6.70 -6.60 6.73
CA LEU A 114 6.51 -5.19 6.39
C LEU A 114 6.34 -4.99 4.88
N TRP A 115 7.17 -5.64 4.06
CA TRP A 115 7.04 -5.57 2.61
C TRP A 115 5.73 -6.20 2.10
N MET A 116 5.28 -7.30 2.72
CA MET A 116 3.95 -7.86 2.41
C MET A 116 2.83 -6.88 2.78
N LEU A 117 2.91 -6.23 3.95
CA LEU A 117 1.93 -5.22 4.35
C LEU A 117 1.91 -4.02 3.40
N VAL A 118 3.08 -3.53 2.98
CA VAL A 118 3.18 -2.45 1.98
C VAL A 118 2.48 -2.87 0.68
N TRP A 119 2.70 -4.10 0.23
CA TRP A 119 2.06 -4.62 -0.99
C TRP A 119 0.54 -4.69 -0.86
N VAL A 120 0.02 -5.30 0.21
CA VAL A 120 -1.43 -5.43 0.45
C VAL A 120 -2.08 -4.05 0.55
N ILE A 121 -1.55 -3.15 1.40
CA ILE A 121 -2.14 -1.83 1.61
C ILE A 121 -2.10 -1.00 0.33
N HIS A 122 -1.00 -1.04 -0.43
CA HIS A 122 -0.91 -0.34 -1.70
C HIS A 122 -1.94 -0.85 -2.70
N HIS A 123 -2.06 -2.17 -2.83
CA HIS A 123 -3.01 -2.81 -3.73
C HIS A 123 -4.46 -2.40 -3.40
N ASP A 124 -4.84 -2.46 -2.12
CA ASP A 124 -6.18 -2.10 -1.67
C ASP A 124 -6.45 -0.60 -1.88
N ARG A 125 -5.47 0.27 -1.59
CA ARG A 125 -5.56 1.71 -1.86
C ARG A 125 -5.79 2.00 -3.34
N MET A 126 -5.09 1.30 -4.23
CA MET A 126 -5.27 1.47 -5.67
C MET A 126 -6.65 1.03 -6.14
N GLN A 127 -7.22 -0.04 -5.56
CA GLN A 127 -8.59 -0.43 -5.85
C GLN A 127 -9.58 0.63 -5.38
N ILE A 128 -9.44 1.12 -4.15
CA ILE A 128 -10.31 2.16 -3.59
C ILE A 128 -10.27 3.43 -4.45
N LEU A 129 -9.08 3.85 -4.92
CA LEU A 129 -8.95 5.02 -5.80
C LEU A 129 -9.68 4.80 -7.13
N LYS A 130 -9.52 3.63 -7.77
CA LYS A 130 -10.25 3.30 -9.01
C LYS A 130 -11.76 3.30 -8.82
N LEU A 131 -12.26 2.81 -7.69
CA LEU A 131 -13.69 2.81 -7.39
C LEU A 131 -14.21 4.25 -7.18
N LYS A 132 -13.45 5.08 -6.45
CA LYS A 132 -13.80 6.50 -6.25
C LYS A 132 -13.83 7.28 -7.56
N ASP A 133 -12.87 7.04 -8.45
CA ASP A 133 -12.81 7.71 -9.75
C ASP A 133 -14.04 7.34 -10.62
N ARG A 134 -14.43 6.06 -10.65
CA ARG A 134 -15.66 5.60 -11.34
C ARG A 134 -16.93 6.20 -10.77
N LEU A 135 -17.03 6.33 -9.44
CA LEU A 135 -18.18 6.99 -8.80
C LEU A 135 -18.26 8.45 -9.18
N SER A 136 -17.13 9.18 -9.19
CA SER A 136 -17.12 10.58 -9.59
C SER A 136 -17.47 10.79 -11.07
N GLU A 137 -17.13 9.85 -11.94
CA GLU A 137 -17.52 9.87 -13.35
C GLU A 137 -19.04 9.67 -13.52
N LEU A 138 -19.61 8.70 -12.79
CA LEU A 138 -21.06 8.45 -12.79
C LEU A 138 -21.87 9.63 -12.23
N GLU A 139 -21.37 10.29 -11.18
CA GLU A 139 -22.00 11.50 -10.63
C GLU A 139 -21.97 12.66 -11.63
N ALA A 140 -20.87 12.81 -12.37
CA ALA A 140 -20.75 13.82 -13.42
C ALA A 140 -21.69 13.55 -14.61
N THR A 141 -21.86 12.29 -15.02
CA THR A 141 -22.81 11.94 -16.09
C THR A 141 -24.27 12.10 -15.66
N ALA A 142 -24.61 11.70 -14.43
CA ALA A 142 -25.97 11.85 -13.91
C ALA A 142 -26.39 13.32 -13.76
N THR A 143 -25.46 14.21 -13.42
CA THR A 143 -25.72 15.66 -13.34
C THR A 143 -25.82 16.31 -14.72
N ALA A 144 -25.07 15.84 -15.71
CA ALA A 144 -25.21 16.31 -17.10
C ALA A 144 -26.56 15.91 -17.71
N ASP A 145 -26.97 14.64 -17.58
CA ASP A 145 -28.25 14.14 -18.13
C ASP A 145 -29.48 14.70 -17.39
N GLY A 146 -29.34 15.02 -16.10
CA GLY A 146 -30.40 15.65 -15.30
C GLY A 146 -30.69 17.11 -15.67
N SER A 147 -29.77 17.79 -16.34
CA SER A 147 -29.91 19.22 -16.70
C SER A 147 -30.62 19.46 -18.04
N GLU A 148 -30.85 18.44 -18.87
CA GLU A 148 -31.47 18.59 -20.20
C GLU A 148 -32.95 18.16 -20.26
N LYS A 149 -33.55 17.75 -19.13
CA LYS A 149 -34.95 17.29 -19.06
C LYS A 149 -35.90 18.17 -18.25
N GLU A 150 -35.59 19.45 -18.05
CA GLU A 150 -36.65 20.46 -17.91
C GLU A 150 -37.19 20.82 -19.30
N THR A 151 -37.94 19.89 -19.89
CA THR A 151 -38.77 20.18 -21.06
C THR A 151 -39.78 21.26 -20.66
N PRO A 152 -39.87 22.41 -21.36
CA PRO A 152 -40.77 23.52 -21.02
C PRO A 152 -42.26 23.23 -21.31
N ALA A 153 -42.69 21.98 -21.23
CA ALA A 153 -44.06 21.57 -21.53
C ALA A 153 -45.06 21.83 -20.39
N ASP A 154 -44.60 22.11 -19.16
CA ASP A 154 -45.48 22.34 -18.00
C ASP A 154 -45.72 23.83 -17.66
N LYS A 155 -45.25 24.76 -18.49
CA LYS A 155 -45.64 26.18 -18.38
C LYS A 155 -46.94 26.53 -19.13
N ALA A 156 -47.44 25.67 -20.02
CA ALA A 156 -48.68 25.93 -20.74
C ALA A 156 -49.95 25.61 -19.91
N THR A 157 -49.85 24.72 -18.91
CA THR A 157 -51.02 24.27 -18.12
C THR A 157 -51.30 25.12 -16.87
N SER A 158 -50.40 26.04 -16.51
CA SER A 158 -50.56 26.90 -15.32
C SER A 158 -51.16 28.28 -15.63
N GLU A 159 -51.16 28.71 -16.90
CA GLU A 159 -51.91 29.92 -17.31
C GLU A 159 -53.40 29.62 -17.59
N GLU A 160 -53.76 28.42 -18.06
CA GLU A 160 -55.15 28.06 -18.36
C GLU A 160 -56.02 27.82 -17.09
N VAL A 161 -55.40 27.50 -15.95
CA VAL A 161 -56.12 27.37 -14.66
C VAL A 161 -56.36 28.73 -13.98
N LYS A 162 -55.56 29.75 -14.32
CA LYS A 162 -55.76 31.10 -13.79
C LYS A 162 -56.88 31.86 -14.52
N GLU A 163 -57.02 31.62 -15.82
CA GLU A 163 -58.09 32.26 -16.62
C GLU A 163 -59.50 31.77 -16.25
N LYS A 164 -59.67 30.49 -15.88
CA LYS A 164 -60.97 29.97 -15.41
C LYS A 164 -61.34 30.39 -13.98
N SER A 165 -60.39 30.81 -13.15
CA SER A 165 -60.69 31.26 -11.79
C SER A 165 -61.20 32.71 -11.73
N ASP A 166 -60.94 33.53 -12.75
CA ASP A 166 -61.37 34.93 -12.78
C ASP A 166 -62.74 35.11 -13.46
N GLU A 167 -63.20 34.18 -14.31
CA GLU A 167 -64.56 34.17 -14.85
C GLU A 167 -65.62 33.78 -13.80
N ALA A 168 -65.29 32.89 -12.87
CA ALA A 168 -66.24 32.45 -11.82
C ALA A 168 -66.54 33.53 -10.76
N LYS A 169 -65.75 34.61 -10.67
CA LYS A 169 -65.94 35.69 -9.70
C LYS A 169 -66.75 36.89 -10.21
N LYS A 170 -67.17 36.90 -11.48
CA LYS A 170 -67.99 37.97 -12.08
C LYS A 170 -69.48 37.63 -12.23
N ALA A 171 -69.89 36.43 -11.80
CA ALA A 171 -71.26 35.94 -11.95
C ALA A 171 -72.11 36.02 -10.66
N ASP A 172 -71.56 36.55 -9.56
CA ASP A 172 -72.30 36.89 -8.32
C ASP A 172 -72.38 38.41 -8.13
#